data_AF-A0A8X6XCS3-F1
#
_entry.id   AF-A0A8X6XCS3-F1
#
_cell.length_a   1.000
_cell.length_b   1.000
_cell.length_c   1.000
_cell.angle_alpha   90.00
_cell.angle_beta   90.00
_cell.angle_gamma   90.00
#
_symmetry.space_group_name_H-M   'P 1'
#
loop_
_entity.id
_entity.type
_entity.pdbx_description
1 polymer ?
#
loop_
_entity_poly.entity_id
_entity_poly.type
_entity_poly.pdbx_seq_one_letter_code
_entity_poly.pdbx_strand_id
1 'polypeptide(L)'
;MITANIDVAGGLANGAVGKLSHFELDDQNRVLRVWLLFPNGVGVKARGKVAGYANAKGIGRGMVTINRRSATLGTFTEPLVYVAISRVTAQEGLHIVHTDGPHHFYHGRRSNEAMLLLRNKFARLSTVHLTTTDQIMINKMNGGDMVLFSLNCQSLRAHARDLRGNIVQKAHILMLSETWLRNEELVEM
;
A
#
# COMPACT_ATOMS: atom_id res chain seq x y z
N MET A 1 0.61 9.58 -1.95
CA MET A 1 0.46 9.22 -0.52
C MET A 1 0.86 10.42 0.32
N ILE A 2 0.11 10.73 1.39
CA ILE A 2 0.42 11.80 2.34
C ILE A 2 1.39 11.25 3.39
N THR A 3 2.47 11.98 3.70
CA THR A 3 3.49 11.58 4.70
C THR A 3 3.43 12.38 6.01
N ALA A 4 2.44 13.26 6.15
CA ALA A 4 2.23 14.09 7.34
C ALA A 4 0.75 14.13 7.72
N ASN A 5 0.47 14.37 8.99
CA ASN A 5 -0.91 14.56 9.44
C ASN A 5 -1.39 15.96 9.02
N ILE A 6 -2.49 16.01 8.27
CA ILE A 6 -3.13 17.25 7.82
C ILE A 6 -4.45 17.46 8.58
N ASP A 7 -5.34 16.47 8.50
CA ASP A 7 -6.62 16.45 9.20
C ASP A 7 -6.97 14.98 9.51
N VAL A 8 -6.53 14.51 10.69
CA VAL A 8 -6.71 13.12 11.10
C VAL A 8 -8.19 12.75 11.23
N ALA A 9 -9.01 13.66 11.76
CA ALA A 9 -10.45 13.46 11.90
C ALA A 9 -11.16 13.33 10.53
N GLY A 10 -10.62 13.99 9.50
CA GLY A 10 -11.07 13.87 8.12
C GLY A 10 -10.41 12.74 7.33
N GLY A 11 -9.56 11.90 7.93
CA GLY A 11 -8.84 10.82 7.24
C GLY A 11 -7.66 11.27 6.37
N LEU A 12 -7.30 12.56 6.40
CA LEU A 12 -6.09 13.10 5.76
C LEU A 12 -4.89 12.97 6.70
N ALA A 13 -4.59 11.72 7.05
CA ALA A 13 -3.49 11.35 7.94
C ALA A 13 -2.28 10.82 7.15
N ASN A 14 -1.14 10.68 7.83
CA ASN A 14 0.02 9.98 7.29
C ASN A 14 -0.38 8.57 6.81
N GLY A 15 0.06 8.21 5.61
CA GLY A 15 -0.27 6.95 4.95
C GLY A 15 -1.52 7.01 4.06
N ALA A 16 -2.32 8.09 4.11
CA ALA A 16 -3.46 8.22 3.21
C ALA A 16 -3.00 8.30 1.74
N VAL A 17 -3.56 7.44 0.89
CA VAL A 17 -3.22 7.37 -0.54
C VAL A 17 -4.38 7.95 -1.35
N GLY A 18 -4.06 8.88 -2.24
CA GLY A 18 -4.99 9.48 -3.19
C GLY A 18 -4.36 9.54 -4.58
N LYS A 19 -5.22 9.57 -5.60
CA LYS A 19 -4.82 9.70 -7.01
C LYS A 19 -4.56 11.17 -7.33
N LEU A 20 -3.37 11.48 -7.85
CA LEU A 20 -3.04 12.82 -8.36
C LEU A 20 -3.86 13.09 -9.62
N SER A 21 -4.52 14.25 -9.66
CA SER A 21 -5.32 14.65 -10.82
C SER A 21 -4.92 16.01 -11.40
N HIS A 22 -4.48 16.94 -10.57
CA HIS A 22 -4.08 18.27 -11.03
C HIS A 22 -3.05 18.87 -10.06
N PHE A 23 -2.22 19.79 -10.55
CA PHE A 23 -1.31 20.57 -9.72
C PHE A 23 -1.25 22.01 -10.23
N GLU A 24 -1.12 22.95 -9.30
CA GLU A 24 -0.95 24.37 -9.58
C GLU A 24 0.51 24.75 -9.36
N LEU A 25 1.03 25.56 -10.27
CA LEU A 25 2.40 26.10 -10.20
C LEU A 25 2.35 27.57 -9.77
N ASP A 26 3.40 28.03 -9.08
CA ASP A 26 3.66 29.45 -8.87
C ASP A 26 4.29 30.11 -10.10
N ASP A 27 4.50 31.43 -10.07
CA ASP A 27 5.08 32.19 -11.18
C ASP A 27 6.51 31.76 -11.54
N GLN A 28 7.16 30.99 -10.65
CA GLN A 28 8.50 30.43 -10.84
C GLN A 28 8.44 28.96 -11.28
N ASN A 29 7.27 28.50 -11.74
CA ASN A 29 7.03 27.14 -12.22
C ASN A 29 7.20 26.04 -11.15
N ARG A 30 7.14 26.39 -9.86
CA ARG A 30 7.24 25.43 -8.75
C ARG A 30 5.85 25.04 -8.27
N VAL A 31 5.67 23.78 -7.88
CA VAL A 31 4.38 23.30 -7.37
C VAL A 31 3.97 24.09 -6.13
N LEU A 32 2.84 24.79 -6.23
CA LEU A 32 2.21 25.52 -5.13
C LEU A 32 1.21 24.62 -4.40
N ARG A 33 0.48 23.79 -5.15
CA ARG A 33 -0.63 22.99 -4.66
C ARG A 33 -0.83 21.76 -5.51
N VAL A 34 -1.21 20.65 -4.88
CA VAL A 34 -1.65 19.43 -5.57
C VAL A 34 -3.11 19.11 -5.24
N TRP A 35 -3.81 18.59 -6.23
CA TRP A 35 -5.21 18.15 -6.13
C TRP A 35 -5.27 16.63 -6.23
N LEU A 36 -5.77 16.03 -5.16
CA LEU A 36 -5.79 14.59 -4.97
C LEU A 36 -7.24 14.11 -4.82
N LEU A 37 -7.55 13.02 -5.52
CA LEU A 37 -8.79 12.27 -5.34
C LEU A 37 -8.56 11.13 -4.36
N PHE A 38 -9.26 11.16 -3.23
CA PHE A 38 -9.21 10.08 -2.23
C PHE A 38 -10.48 9.21 -2.30
N PRO A 39 -10.41 7.96 -1.79
CA PRO A 39 -11.58 7.12 -1.60
C PRO A 39 -12.70 7.80 -0.78
N ASN A 40 -13.92 7.30 -0.91
CA ASN A 40 -15.11 7.87 -0.28
C ASN A 40 -14.91 8.14 1.23
N GLY A 41 -15.37 9.30 1.70
CA GLY A 41 -15.29 9.71 3.10
C GLY A 41 -14.00 10.44 3.52
N VAL A 42 -12.91 10.33 2.75
CA VAL A 42 -11.64 11.01 3.09
C VAL A 42 -11.64 12.47 2.63
N GLY A 43 -11.22 13.36 3.53
CA GLY A 43 -11.03 14.78 3.28
C GLY A 43 -12.31 15.58 3.06
N VAL A 44 -13.49 15.07 3.45
CA VAL A 44 -14.81 15.71 3.20
C VAL A 44 -14.83 17.18 3.64
N LYS A 45 -14.36 17.48 4.85
CA LYS A 45 -14.27 18.85 5.37
C LYS A 45 -13.30 19.71 4.55
N ALA A 46 -12.14 19.15 4.18
CA ALA A 46 -11.15 19.84 3.38
C ALA A 46 -11.68 20.15 1.96
N ARG A 47 -12.45 19.23 1.35
CA ARG A 47 -13.13 19.46 0.06
C ARG A 47 -14.13 20.61 0.14
N GLY A 48 -14.97 20.60 1.18
CA GLY A 48 -15.97 21.65 1.39
C GLY A 48 -15.35 23.06 1.44
N LYS A 49 -14.20 23.20 2.12
CA LYS A 49 -13.49 24.48 2.24
C LYS A 49 -12.98 25.05 0.92
N VAL A 50 -12.73 24.20 -0.08
CA VAL A 50 -12.14 24.62 -1.37
C VAL A 50 -13.06 24.44 -2.56
N ALA A 51 -14.31 24.04 -2.34
CA ALA A 51 -15.28 23.75 -3.40
C ALA A 51 -15.53 24.96 -4.32
N GLY A 52 -15.63 26.17 -3.76
CA GLY A 52 -15.80 27.40 -4.55
C GLY A 52 -14.61 27.67 -5.48
N TYR A 53 -13.39 27.53 -4.94
CA TYR A 53 -12.16 27.68 -5.71
C TYR A 53 -12.02 26.60 -6.79
N ALA A 54 -12.32 25.35 -6.45
CA ALA A 54 -12.30 24.23 -7.39
C ALA A 54 -13.25 24.45 -8.56
N ASN A 55 -14.50 24.87 -8.29
CA ASN A 55 -15.48 25.16 -9.33
C ASN A 55 -15.01 26.29 -10.26
N ALA A 56 -14.43 27.37 -9.71
CA ALA A 56 -13.91 28.48 -10.51
C ALA A 56 -12.74 28.08 -11.42
N LYS A 57 -12.02 27.00 -11.10
CA LYS A 57 -10.90 26.47 -11.88
C LYS A 57 -11.26 25.25 -12.72
N GLY A 58 -12.54 24.86 -12.77
CA GLY A 58 -12.98 23.65 -13.51
C GLY A 58 -12.48 22.34 -12.90
N ILE A 59 -12.11 22.32 -11.62
CA ILE A 59 -11.58 21.16 -10.92
C ILE A 59 -12.74 20.35 -10.32
N GLY A 60 -12.65 19.02 -10.43
CA GLY A 60 -13.71 18.11 -9.97
C GLY A 60 -14.02 18.26 -8.46
N ARG A 61 -15.31 18.29 -8.11
CA ARG A 61 -15.80 18.47 -6.73
C ARG A 61 -15.35 17.39 -5.73
N GLY A 62 -14.88 16.24 -6.22
CA GLY A 62 -14.36 15.15 -5.40
C GLY A 62 -12.95 15.36 -4.87
N MET A 63 -12.25 16.43 -5.26
CA MET A 63 -10.83 16.62 -5.01
C MET A 63 -10.52 17.37 -3.73
N VAL A 64 -9.45 16.94 -3.05
CA VAL A 64 -8.87 17.58 -1.88
C VAL A 64 -7.60 18.31 -2.31
N THR A 65 -7.44 19.54 -1.86
CA THR A 65 -6.18 20.27 -2.02
C THR A 65 -5.17 19.94 -0.93
N ILE A 66 -3.90 19.80 -1.31
CA ILE A 66 -2.77 19.85 -0.40
C ILE A 66 -1.86 20.98 -0.85
N ASN A 67 -1.78 22.03 -0.03
CA ASN A 67 -0.86 23.15 -0.27
C ASN A 67 0.58 22.73 0.04
N ARG A 68 1.54 23.27 -0.72
CA ARG A 68 2.96 23.16 -0.40
C ARG A 68 3.18 23.72 1.00
N ARG A 69 3.74 22.89 1.89
CA ARG A 69 4.31 23.34 3.16
C ARG A 69 5.82 23.32 3.00
N SER A 70 6.44 24.49 3.09
CA SER A 70 7.90 24.59 3.20
C SER A 70 8.25 24.31 4.67
N ALA A 71 8.80 23.14 4.93
CA ALA A 71 9.53 22.89 6.17
C ALA A 71 11.01 22.91 5.81
N THR A 72 11.82 23.59 6.61
CA THR A 72 13.28 23.46 6.54
C THR A 72 13.64 22.07 7.04
N LEU A 73 13.44 21.07 6.20
CA LEU A 73 13.92 19.72 6.45
C LEU A 73 15.42 19.79 6.29
N GLY A 74 16.17 19.55 7.37
CA GLY A 74 17.57 19.16 7.24
C GLY A 74 17.64 18.06 6.18
N THR A 75 18.59 18.17 5.26
CA THR A 75 18.88 17.23 4.15
C THR A 75 18.19 15.88 4.32
N PHE A 76 17.26 15.55 3.41
CA PHE A 76 16.53 14.29 3.43
C PHE A 76 17.49 13.12 3.71
N THR A 77 17.30 12.45 4.84
CA THR A 77 18.16 11.32 5.21
C THR A 77 17.87 10.16 4.26
N GLU A 78 18.88 9.35 3.92
CA GLU A 78 18.72 8.17 3.06
C GLU A 78 17.54 7.25 3.47
N PRO A 79 17.25 7.03 4.78
CA PRO A 79 16.09 6.24 5.19
C PRO A 79 14.74 6.84 4.76
N LEU A 80 14.59 8.16 4.78
CA LEU A 80 13.34 8.81 4.38
C LEU A 80 13.10 8.68 2.87
N VAL A 81 14.16 8.80 2.07
CA VAL A 81 14.10 8.60 0.62
C VAL A 81 13.75 7.13 0.30
N TYR A 82 14.37 6.18 0.99
CA TYR A 82 14.04 4.75 0.87
C TYR A 82 12.57 4.46 1.21
N VAL A 83 12.06 5.02 2.32
CA VAL A 83 10.65 4.87 2.70
C VAL A 83 9.72 5.51 1.69
N ALA A 84 10.09 6.64 1.06
CA ALA A 84 9.26 7.27 0.04
C ALA A 84 9.20 6.44 -1.25
N ILE A 85 10.34 5.92 -1.71
CA ILE A 85 10.44 5.12 -2.94
C ILE A 85 9.78 3.75 -2.78
N SER A 86 9.95 3.08 -1.64
CA SER A 86 9.36 1.75 -1.35
C SER A 86 7.83 1.72 -1.30
N ARG A 87 7.16 2.87 -1.48
CA ARG A 87 5.69 3.00 -1.46
C ARG A 87 5.08 2.96 -2.84
N VAL A 88 5.89 3.00 -3.89
CA VAL A 88 5.44 2.85 -5.27
C VAL A 88 5.59 1.39 -5.66
N THR A 89 4.54 0.83 -6.25
CA THR A 89 4.47 -0.60 -6.65
C THR A 89 5.02 -0.85 -8.05
N ALA A 90 5.30 0.21 -8.80
CA ALA A 90 5.79 0.18 -10.18
C ALA A 90 6.67 1.42 -10.43
N GLN A 91 7.58 1.35 -11.38
CA GLN A 91 8.39 2.53 -11.74
C GLN A 91 7.53 3.58 -12.46
N GLU A 92 6.54 3.09 -13.23
CA GLU A 92 5.54 3.89 -13.91
C GLU A 92 4.70 4.68 -12.88
N GLY A 93 4.86 6.01 -12.88
CA GLY A 93 4.16 6.92 -11.96
C GLY A 93 4.98 7.37 -10.75
N LEU A 94 6.24 6.92 -10.62
CA LEU A 94 7.19 7.53 -9.69
C LEU A 94 7.76 8.82 -10.30
N HIS A 95 7.37 9.96 -9.73
CA HIS A 95 7.91 11.27 -10.10
C HIS A 95 8.59 11.91 -8.88
N ILE A 96 9.89 12.15 -8.97
CA ILE A 96 10.66 12.92 -7.98
C ILE A 96 10.83 14.33 -8.54
N VAL A 97 10.22 15.31 -7.87
CA VAL A 97 10.29 16.73 -8.29
C VAL A 97 11.18 17.48 -7.32
N HIS A 98 12.10 18.28 -7.86
CA HIS A 98 13.02 19.11 -7.09
C HIS A 98 12.87 20.59 -7.51
N THR A 99 13.10 21.53 -6.59
CA THR A 99 12.89 22.98 -6.81
C THR A 99 14.10 23.71 -7.39
N ASP A 100 15.32 23.26 -7.10
CA ASP A 100 16.56 24.01 -7.32
C ASP A 100 17.55 23.29 -8.28
N GLY A 101 17.04 22.48 -9.22
CA GLY A 101 17.84 21.77 -10.23
C GLY A 101 18.06 20.27 -9.96
N PRO A 102 18.89 19.59 -10.77
CA PRO A 102 19.13 18.16 -10.63
C PRO A 102 19.97 17.86 -9.38
N HIS A 103 19.32 17.40 -8.31
CA HIS A 103 20.04 16.84 -7.17
C HIS A 103 20.45 15.40 -7.47
N HIS A 104 21.75 15.15 -7.42
CA HIS A 104 22.29 13.80 -7.39
C HIS A 104 22.12 13.23 -5.97
N PHE A 105 21.36 12.14 -5.86
CA PHE A 105 21.36 11.34 -4.64
C PHE A 105 22.70 10.62 -4.55
N TYR A 106 23.57 11.07 -3.65
CA TYR A 106 24.83 10.40 -3.39
C TYR A 106 24.58 9.20 -2.48
N HIS A 107 24.49 8.01 -3.07
CA HIS A 107 24.49 6.74 -2.34
C HIS A 107 25.93 6.29 -2.04
N GLY A 108 26.19 5.83 -0.82
CA GLY A 108 27.35 4.95 -0.54
C GLY A 108 28.71 5.62 -0.38
N ARG A 109 28.79 6.96 -0.28
CA ARG A 109 30.08 7.68 -0.11
C ARG A 109 30.53 7.84 1.35
N ARG A 110 29.63 7.70 2.32
CA ARG A 110 29.95 7.70 3.77
C ARG A 110 29.17 6.57 4.44
N SER A 111 29.80 5.84 5.34
CA SER A 111 29.09 4.85 6.16
C SER A 111 28.09 5.58 7.04
N ASN A 112 26.82 5.54 6.67
CA ASN A 112 25.75 5.97 7.55
C ASN A 112 25.49 4.83 8.55
N GLU A 113 25.78 5.04 9.83
CA GLU A 113 25.59 4.03 10.88
C GLU A 113 24.16 3.46 10.88
N ALA A 114 23.15 4.30 10.62
CA ALA A 114 21.76 3.85 10.51
C ALA A 114 21.55 2.87 9.34
N MET A 115 22.24 3.08 8.21
CA MET A 115 22.18 2.17 7.05
C MET A 115 22.95 0.87 7.30
N LEU A 116 24.05 0.91 8.06
CA LEU A 116 24.78 -0.28 8.47
C LEU A 116 23.91 -1.15 9.40
N LEU A 117 23.27 -0.53 10.40
CA LEU A 117 22.31 -1.20 11.29
C LEU A 117 21.15 -1.82 10.52
N LEU A 118 20.59 -1.09 9.55
CA LEU A 118 19.51 -1.57 8.70
C LEU A 118 19.93 -2.76 7.84
N ARG A 119 21.10 -2.69 7.18
CA ARG A 119 21.67 -3.78 6.38
C ARG A 119 21.93 -5.03 7.22
N ASN A 120 22.53 -4.85 8.40
CA ASN A 120 22.76 -5.94 9.34
C ASN A 120 21.44 -6.56 9.80
N LYS A 121 20.41 -5.75 10.05
CA LYS A 121 19.09 -6.24 10.41
C LYS A 121 18.44 -7.03 9.27
N PHE A 122 18.55 -6.57 8.02
CA PHE A 122 18.08 -7.32 6.85
C PHE A 122 18.82 -8.64 6.67
N ALA A 123 20.15 -8.63 6.76
CA ALA A 123 20.95 -9.86 6.69
C ALA A 123 20.56 -10.87 7.78
N ARG A 124 20.38 -10.39 9.02
CA ARG A 124 19.87 -11.21 10.13
C ARG A 124 18.43 -11.69 9.91
N LEU A 125 17.57 -10.88 9.30
CA LEU A 125 16.19 -11.30 9.00
C LEU A 125 16.13 -12.29 7.85
N SER A 126 17.04 -12.21 6.87
CA SER A 126 17.13 -13.20 5.79
C SER A 126 17.60 -14.57 6.28
N THR A 127 18.27 -14.65 7.43
CA THR A 127 18.64 -15.94 8.03
C THR A 127 17.56 -16.51 8.94
N VAL A 128 16.65 -15.68 9.45
CA VAL A 128 15.53 -16.14 10.30
C VAL A 128 14.37 -16.55 9.40
N HIS A 129 14.26 -17.85 9.15
CA HIS A 129 13.05 -18.43 8.58
C HIS A 129 12.03 -18.62 9.70
N LEU A 130 10.92 -17.89 9.64
CA LEU A 130 9.78 -18.13 10.51
C LEU A 130 9.01 -19.33 9.98
N THR A 131 8.83 -20.36 10.80
CA THR A 131 7.96 -21.48 10.48
C THR A 131 6.52 -21.00 10.57
N THR A 132 5.81 -20.98 9.44
CA THR A 132 4.38 -20.67 9.43
C THR A 132 3.58 -21.86 9.94
N THR A 133 2.37 -21.62 10.44
CA THR A 133 1.43 -22.69 10.80
C THR A 133 1.20 -23.62 9.62
N ASP A 134 1.09 -23.08 8.41
CA ASP A 134 0.97 -23.85 7.17
C ASP A 134 2.13 -24.82 6.98
N GLN A 135 3.37 -24.37 7.21
CA GLN A 135 4.55 -25.23 7.07
C GLN A 135 4.56 -26.36 8.10
N ILE A 136 4.12 -26.08 9.34
CA ILE A 136 3.99 -27.11 10.39
C ILE A 136 2.98 -28.17 9.96
N MET A 137 1.81 -27.74 9.47
CA MET A 137 0.77 -28.63 8.99
C MET A 137 1.25 -29.46 7.80
N ILE A 138 1.91 -28.84 6.81
CA ILE A 138 2.45 -29.52 5.63
C ILE A 138 3.49 -30.58 6.02
N ASN A 139 4.40 -30.25 6.93
CA ASN A 139 5.39 -31.21 7.39
C ASN A 139 4.73 -32.42 8.07
N LYS A 140 3.66 -32.20 8.84
CA LYS A 140 2.89 -33.28 9.48
C LYS A 140 2.13 -34.12 8.45
N MET A 141 1.49 -33.49 7.47
CA MET A 141 0.78 -34.21 6.39
C MET A 141 1.71 -35.05 5.52
N ASN A 142 2.96 -34.62 5.33
CA ASN A 142 3.98 -35.40 4.62
C ASN A 142 4.47 -36.64 5.42
N GLY A 143 4.04 -36.81 6.67
CA GLY A 143 4.43 -37.94 7.53
C GLY A 143 3.82 -39.29 7.17
N GLY A 144 2.96 -39.35 6.14
CA GLY A 144 2.29 -40.57 5.68
C GLY A 144 0.90 -40.80 6.27
N ASP A 145 0.40 -39.84 7.07
CA ASP A 145 -0.95 -39.88 7.62
C ASP A 145 -2.01 -39.62 6.54
N MET A 146 -3.17 -40.27 6.65
CA MET A 146 -4.34 -39.92 5.85
C MET A 146 -4.92 -38.60 6.36
N VAL A 147 -5.05 -37.62 5.46
CA VAL A 147 -5.47 -36.26 5.81
C VAL A 147 -6.89 -36.00 5.31
N LEU A 148 -7.79 -35.78 6.26
CA LEU A 148 -9.14 -35.29 6.01
C LEU A 148 -9.19 -33.79 6.31
N PHE A 149 -9.59 -32.99 5.33
CA PHE A 149 -9.79 -31.55 5.48
C PHE A 149 -11.27 -31.22 5.38
N SER A 150 -11.86 -30.77 6.48
CA SER A 150 -13.28 -30.41 6.56
C SER A 150 -13.44 -28.90 6.70
N LEU A 151 -14.13 -28.29 5.76
CA LEU A 151 -14.42 -26.86 5.72
C LEU A 151 -15.92 -26.65 5.65
N ASN A 152 -16.45 -25.90 6.59
CA ASN A 152 -17.72 -25.23 6.39
C ASN A 152 -17.48 -24.07 5.40
N CYS A 153 -18.13 -24.14 4.24
CA CYS A 153 -17.94 -23.22 3.14
C CYS A 153 -19.28 -22.65 2.66
N GLN A 154 -19.84 -21.72 3.45
CA GLN A 154 -21.12 -21.06 3.18
C GLN A 154 -21.23 -20.37 1.82
N SER A 155 -20.12 -20.03 1.18
CA SER A 155 -20.15 -19.64 -0.22
C SER A 155 -18.89 -20.12 -0.91
N LEU A 156 -19.05 -21.11 -1.78
CA LEU A 156 -17.93 -21.70 -2.53
C LEU A 156 -17.18 -20.64 -3.33
N ARG A 157 -17.90 -19.62 -3.85
CA ARG A 157 -17.31 -18.50 -4.58
C ARG A 157 -16.49 -17.57 -3.69
N ALA A 158 -16.97 -17.25 -2.49
CA ALA A 158 -16.24 -16.38 -1.57
C ALA A 158 -14.90 -16.99 -1.13
N HIS A 159 -14.84 -18.32 -1.07
CA HIS A 159 -13.70 -19.09 -0.60
C HIS A 159 -12.95 -19.86 -1.69
N ALA A 160 -13.24 -19.60 -2.98
CA ALA A 160 -12.57 -20.29 -4.08
C ALA A 160 -11.04 -20.12 -4.05
N ARG A 161 -10.56 -18.95 -3.61
CA ARG A 161 -9.12 -18.70 -3.41
C ARG A 161 -8.55 -19.49 -2.22
N ASP A 162 -9.34 -19.66 -1.16
CA ASP A 162 -8.91 -20.37 0.05
C ASP A 162 -8.76 -21.87 -0.24
N LEU A 163 -9.62 -22.42 -1.10
CA LEU A 163 -9.54 -23.81 -1.59
C LEU A 163 -8.31 -24.10 -2.47
N ARG A 164 -7.69 -23.06 -3.05
CA ARG A 164 -6.41 -23.16 -3.75
C ARG A 164 -5.21 -23.14 -2.81
N GLY A 165 -5.43 -23.04 -1.49
CA GLY A 165 -4.38 -23.04 -0.49
C GLY A 165 -3.59 -24.36 -0.46
N ASN A 166 -2.29 -24.26 -0.17
CA ASN A 166 -1.35 -25.40 -0.19
C ASN A 166 -1.76 -26.55 0.74
N ILE A 167 -2.43 -26.26 1.86
CA ILE A 167 -2.90 -27.28 2.81
C ILE A 167 -4.07 -28.07 2.23
N VAL A 168 -5.06 -27.36 1.67
CA VAL A 168 -6.26 -27.96 1.09
C VAL A 168 -5.89 -28.90 -0.05
N GLN A 169 -4.95 -28.47 -0.90
CA GLN A 169 -4.45 -29.25 -2.04
C GLN A 169 -3.65 -30.50 -1.64
N LYS A 170 -3.16 -30.55 -0.39
CA LYS A 170 -2.45 -31.72 0.15
C LYS A 170 -3.34 -32.68 0.94
N ALA A 171 -4.61 -32.33 1.14
CA ALA A 171 -5.56 -33.22 1.78
C ALA A 171 -5.88 -34.41 0.87
N HIS A 172 -6.05 -35.59 1.47
CA HIS A 172 -6.47 -36.78 0.72
C HIS A 172 -7.98 -36.75 0.46
N ILE A 173 -8.74 -36.21 1.42
CA ILE A 173 -10.18 -36.03 1.30
C ILE A 173 -10.49 -34.59 1.69
N LEU A 174 -11.20 -33.89 0.80
CA LEU A 174 -11.77 -32.58 1.05
C LEU A 174 -13.29 -32.72 1.27
N MET A 175 -13.75 -32.36 2.47
CA MET A 175 -15.17 -32.29 2.80
C MET A 175 -15.59 -30.83 2.89
N LEU A 176 -16.58 -30.46 2.09
CA LEU A 176 -17.21 -29.15 2.14
C LEU A 176 -18.62 -29.30 2.70
N SER A 177 -18.94 -28.56 3.76
CA SER A 177 -20.27 -28.50 4.35
C SER A 177 -20.89 -27.11 4.18
N GLU A 178 -22.23 -27.06 4.24
CA GLU A 178 -23.01 -25.82 4.08
C GLU A 178 -22.71 -25.05 2.79
N THR A 179 -22.43 -25.73 1.67
CA THR A 179 -22.14 -25.05 0.41
C THR A 179 -23.41 -24.47 -0.23
N TRP A 180 -23.43 -23.16 -0.44
CA TRP A 180 -24.49 -22.49 -1.20
C TRP A 180 -23.98 -22.24 -2.62
N LEU A 181 -24.57 -22.95 -3.58
CA LEU A 181 -24.36 -22.74 -5.01
C LEU A 181 -25.72 -22.68 -5.69
N ARG A 182 -26.00 -21.65 -6.49
CA ARG A 182 -27.24 -21.61 -7.28
C ARG A 182 -27.12 -22.58 -8.45
N ASN A 183 -28.22 -23.19 -8.88
CA ASN A 183 -28.22 -24.22 -9.94
C ASN A 183 -27.60 -23.76 -11.29
N GLU A 184 -27.55 -22.46 -11.54
CA GLU A 184 -27.02 -21.86 -12.77
C GLU A 184 -25.59 -21.30 -12.60
N GLU A 185 -25.00 -21.42 -11.40
CA GLU A 185 -23.69 -20.86 -11.11
C GLU A 185 -22.57 -21.87 -11.36
N LEU A 186 -21.59 -21.46 -12.19
CA LEU A 186 -20.32 -22.15 -12.36
C LEU A 186 -19.27 -21.49 -11.45
N VAL A 187 -18.47 -22.32 -10.76
CA VAL A 187 -17.30 -21.85 -10.00
C VAL A 187 -16.05 -22.23 -10.77
N GLU A 188 -15.29 -21.24 -11.21
CA GLU A 188 -13.94 -21.46 -11.72
C GLU A 188 -13.03 -21.87 -10.54
N MET A 189 -12.79 -23.17 -10.43
CA MET A 189 -11.83 -23.74 -9.47
C MET A 189 -10.39 -23.55 -9.94
#